data_AF-A0A422QD28-F1
#
_entry.id   AF-A0A422QD28-F1
#
_cell.length_a   1.000
_cell.length_b   1.000
_cell.length_c   1.000
_cell.angle_alpha   90.00
_cell.angle_beta   90.00
_cell.angle_gamma   90.00
#
_symmetry.space_group_name_H-M   'P 1'
#
loop_
_entity.id
_entity.type
_entity.pdbx_description
1 polymer ?
#
loop_
_entity_poly.entity_id
_entity_poly.type
_entity_poly.pdbx_seq_one_letter_code
_entity_poly.pdbx_strand_id
1 'polypeptide(L)'
;TTEYLAAALLDQAWHQLAPNQIPQDVLAFEAEALKKAGVDFALVPPRYRSTYFSHTFSGGYSAGYYGYLWAEKLDADTVEWFKANGGLTRKNGD
;
A
#
# COMPACT_ATOMS: atom_id res chain seq x y z
N THR A 1 -2.33 -4.55 7.50
CA THR A 1 -3.25 -5.70 7.30
C THR A 1 -2.99 -6.34 5.94
N THR A 2 -3.42 -7.59 5.69
CA THR A 2 -3.15 -8.30 4.42
C THR A 2 -3.76 -7.60 3.20
N GLU A 3 -4.99 -7.09 3.30
CA GLU A 3 -5.62 -6.28 2.23
C GLU A 3 -4.82 -5.02 1.86
N TYR A 4 -4.16 -4.38 2.84
CA TYR A 4 -3.37 -3.17 2.61
C TYR A 4 -2.06 -3.50 1.88
N LEU A 5 -1.36 -4.54 2.33
CA LEU A 5 -0.16 -5.04 1.66
C LEU A 5 -0.47 -5.49 0.22
N ALA A 6 -1.58 -6.21 0.02
CA ALA A 6 -2.00 -6.65 -1.32
C ALA A 6 -2.24 -5.48 -2.28
N ALA A 7 -2.90 -4.40 -1.81
CA ALA A 7 -3.09 -3.20 -2.61
C ALA A 7 -1.76 -2.46 -2.89
N ALA A 8 -0.82 -2.42 -1.94
CA ALA A 8 0.51 -1.82 -2.17
C ALA A 8 1.33 -2.62 -3.20
N LEU A 9 1.26 -3.95 -3.16
CA LEU A 9 1.92 -4.82 -4.12
C LEU A 9 1.27 -4.72 -5.52
N LEU A 10 -0.05 -4.58 -5.59
CA LEU A 10 -0.77 -4.35 -6.84
C LEU A 10 -0.39 -3.01 -7.48
N ASP A 11 -0.27 -1.94 -6.69
CA ASP A 11 0.24 -0.64 -7.13
C ASP A 11 1.66 -0.75 -7.72
N GLN A 12 2.56 -1.46 -7.05
CA GLN A 12 3.92 -1.70 -7.58
C GLN A 12 3.89 -2.52 -8.88
N ALA A 13 3.05 -3.55 -8.96
CA ALA A 13 2.93 -4.38 -10.15
C ALA A 13 2.52 -3.56 -11.38
N TRP A 14 1.57 -2.64 -11.25
CA TRP A 14 1.14 -1.74 -12.33
C TRP A 14 2.26 -0.83 -12.83
N HIS A 15 3.07 -0.29 -11.92
CA HIS A 15 4.06 0.75 -12.26
C HIS A 15 5.46 0.23 -12.57
N GLN A 16 5.68 -1.09 -12.50
CA GLN A 16 6.92 -1.74 -12.91
C GLN A 16 6.83 -2.37 -14.31
N LEU A 17 5.69 -2.22 -15.00
CA LEU A 17 5.51 -2.70 -16.37
C LEU A 17 6.32 -1.88 -17.36
N ALA A 18 6.99 -2.56 -18.28
CA ALA A 18 7.53 -1.95 -19.48
C ALA A 18 6.40 -1.61 -20.47
N PRO A 19 6.62 -0.67 -21.43
CA PRO A 19 5.58 -0.27 -22.40
C PRO A 19 5.00 -1.43 -23.22
N ASN A 20 5.77 -2.48 -23.49
CA ASN A 20 5.33 -3.67 -24.22
C ASN A 20 4.62 -4.71 -23.33
N GLN A 21 4.47 -4.45 -22.03
CA GLN A 21 3.84 -5.33 -21.05
C GLN A 21 2.48 -4.80 -20.56
N ILE A 22 2.02 -3.67 -21.11
CA ILE A 22 0.74 -3.07 -20.70
C ILE A 22 -0.40 -4.06 -21.01
N PRO A 23 -1.13 -4.56 -20.00
CA PRO A 23 -2.17 -5.56 -20.21
C PRO A 23 -3.39 -4.95 -20.88
N GLN A 24 -4.06 -5.73 -21.73
CA GLN A 24 -5.37 -5.37 -22.30
C GLN A 24 -6.52 -5.79 -21.38
N ASP A 25 -6.31 -6.82 -20.55
CA ASP A 25 -7.26 -7.28 -19.54
C ASP A 25 -6.76 -6.91 -18.15
N VAL A 26 -7.40 -5.89 -17.57
CA VAL A 26 -7.11 -5.35 -16.24
C VAL A 26 -7.36 -6.40 -15.15
N LEU A 27 -8.41 -7.21 -15.27
CA LEU A 27 -8.81 -8.15 -14.23
C LEU A 27 -7.92 -9.39 -14.23
N ALA A 28 -7.53 -9.87 -15.42
CA ALA A 28 -6.56 -10.95 -15.55
C ALA A 28 -5.19 -10.55 -14.99
N PHE A 29 -4.72 -9.34 -15.32
CA PHE A 29 -3.47 -8.82 -14.79
C PHE A 29 -3.48 -8.73 -13.26
N GLU A 30 -4.54 -8.18 -12.68
CA GLU A 30 -4.66 -8.07 -11.22
C GLU A 30 -4.61 -9.44 -10.53
N ALA A 31 -5.37 -10.42 -11.03
CA ALA A 31 -5.37 -11.77 -10.47
C ALA A 31 -3.97 -12.42 -10.54
N GLU A 32 -3.27 -12.28 -11.67
CA GLU A 32 -1.91 -12.78 -11.83
C GLU A 32 -0.92 -12.07 -10.89
N ALA A 33 -1.01 -10.75 -10.77
CA ALA A 33 -0.14 -9.95 -9.91
C ALA A 33 -0.28 -10.37 -8.43
N LEU A 34 -1.52 -10.51 -7.94
CA LEU A 34 -1.80 -10.93 -6.57
C LEU A 34 -1.32 -12.36 -6.30
N LYS A 35 -1.52 -13.27 -7.27
CA LYS A 35 -1.06 -14.65 -7.17
C LYS A 35 0.46 -14.74 -7.14
N LYS A 36 1.15 -14.02 -8.04
CA LYS A 36 2.61 -13.96 -8.11
C LYS A 36 3.21 -13.39 -6.81
N ALA A 37 2.53 -12.42 -6.21
CA ALA A 37 2.93 -11.81 -4.95
C ALA A 37 2.58 -12.65 -3.71
N GLY A 38 1.89 -13.79 -3.87
CA GLY A 38 1.52 -14.68 -2.77
C GLY A 38 0.42 -14.14 -1.86
N VAL A 39 -0.38 -13.18 -2.33
CA VAL A 39 -1.43 -12.49 -1.56
C VAL A 39 -2.83 -12.65 -2.17
N ASP A 40 -2.99 -13.55 -3.15
CA ASP A 40 -4.29 -13.94 -3.70
C ASP A 40 -5.05 -14.81 -2.68
N PHE A 41 -5.76 -14.13 -1.77
CA PHE A 41 -6.57 -14.76 -0.74
C PHE A 41 -8.02 -14.29 -0.85
N ALA A 42 -8.90 -15.17 -1.35
CA ALA A 42 -10.28 -14.82 -1.70
C ALA A 42 -11.10 -14.17 -0.57
N LEU A 43 -10.84 -14.52 0.69
CA LEU A 43 -11.53 -13.94 1.85
C LEU A 43 -11.06 -12.53 2.21
N VAL A 44 -9.88 -12.11 1.73
CA VAL A 44 -9.30 -10.79 1.99
C VAL A 44 -8.71 -10.24 0.67
N PRO A 45 -9.56 -9.72 -0.22
CA PRO A 45 -9.09 -9.08 -1.45
C PRO A 45 -8.19 -7.87 -1.15
N PRO A 46 -7.46 -7.33 -2.14
CA PRO A 46 -6.75 -6.08 -1.95
C PRO A 46 -7.74 -4.98 -1.55
N ARG A 47 -7.29 -4.08 -0.67
CA ARG A 47 -8.11 -2.99 -0.12
C ARG A 47 -8.76 -2.14 -1.22
N TYR A 48 -8.07 -1.99 -2.34
CA TYR A 48 -8.62 -1.46 -3.59
C TYR A 48 -8.24 -2.39 -4.74
N ARG A 49 -9.19 -2.63 -5.64
CA ARG A 49 -8.93 -3.29 -6.93
C ARG A 49 -8.70 -2.23 -7.99
N SER A 50 -8.04 -2.62 -9.08
CA SER A 50 -7.50 -1.76 -10.12
C SER A 50 -8.54 -0.77 -10.68
N THR A 51 -9.76 -1.23 -10.94
CA THR A 51 -10.82 -0.40 -11.55
C THR A 51 -11.38 0.70 -10.63
N TYR A 52 -11.07 0.67 -9.34
CA TYR A 52 -11.47 1.68 -8.36
C TYR A 52 -10.31 2.13 -7.47
N PHE A 53 -9.07 1.95 -7.93
CA PHE A 53 -7.88 2.32 -7.17
C PHE A 53 -7.49 3.78 -7.41
N SER A 54 -8.32 4.71 -6.92
CA SER A 54 -8.14 6.15 -7.16
C SER A 54 -6.80 6.69 -6.65
N HIS A 55 -6.22 6.16 -5.57
CA HIS A 55 -4.91 6.59 -5.07
C HIS A 55 -3.82 6.43 -6.13
N THR A 56 -3.76 5.25 -6.73
CA THR A 56 -2.80 4.84 -7.76
C THR A 56 -3.06 5.54 -9.10
N PHE A 57 -4.31 5.59 -9.58
CA PHE A 57 -4.61 6.05 -10.94
C PHE A 57 -5.02 7.53 -11.07
N SER A 58 -5.39 8.19 -9.99
CA SER A 58 -5.88 9.59 -10.02
C SER A 58 -5.40 10.47 -8.85
N GLY A 59 -4.81 9.89 -7.80
CA GLY A 59 -4.64 10.53 -6.49
C GLY A 59 -3.20 10.87 -6.12
N GLY A 60 -2.24 10.70 -7.04
CA GLY A 60 -0.83 11.05 -6.82
C GLY A 60 -0.01 10.01 -6.04
N TYR A 61 -0.58 8.83 -5.76
CA TYR A 61 0.12 7.72 -5.09
C TYR A 61 0.53 6.62 -6.08
N SER A 62 0.68 6.94 -7.37
CA SER A 62 1.20 6.01 -8.38
C SER A 62 2.59 5.52 -7.99
N ALA A 63 2.76 4.20 -7.85
CA ALA A 63 3.97 3.57 -7.32
C ALA A 63 4.33 4.01 -5.89
N GLY A 64 3.37 4.58 -5.15
CA GLY A 64 3.57 5.22 -3.85
C GLY A 64 2.59 4.74 -2.78
N TYR A 65 1.71 3.78 -3.07
CA TYR A 65 0.72 3.33 -2.08
C TYR A 65 1.35 2.61 -0.88
N TYR A 66 2.59 2.10 -1.02
CA TYR A 66 3.42 1.60 0.08
C TYR A 66 3.79 2.69 1.11
N GLY A 67 3.61 3.97 0.76
CA GLY A 67 3.94 5.11 1.60
C GLY A 67 3.23 5.09 2.95
N TYR A 68 2.00 4.56 3.06
CA TYR A 68 1.38 4.44 4.38
C TYR A 68 2.06 3.39 5.27
N LEU A 69 2.45 2.20 4.76
CA LEU A 69 3.22 1.20 5.51
C LEU A 69 4.56 1.78 5.97
N TRP A 70 5.20 2.55 5.10
CA TRP A 70 6.47 3.19 5.42
C TRP A 70 6.32 4.24 6.53
N ALA A 71 5.31 5.11 6.41
CA ALA A 71 5.00 6.11 7.41
C ALA A 71 4.55 5.50 8.75
N GLU A 72 3.79 4.40 8.72
CA GLU A 72 3.33 3.66 9.91
C GLU A 72 4.50 3.14 10.76
N LYS A 73 5.64 2.80 10.14
CA LYS A 73 6.87 2.47 10.88
C LYS A 73 7.40 3.65 11.69
N LEU A 74 7.38 4.86 11.11
CA LEU A 74 7.83 6.08 11.80
C LEU A 74 6.83 6.50 12.88
N ASP A 75 5.53 6.34 12.62
CA ASP A 75 4.47 6.56 13.61
C ASP A 75 4.66 5.65 14.82
N ALA A 76 4.84 4.34 14.60
CA ALA A 76 5.07 3.38 15.68
C ALA A 76 6.32 3.72 16.52
N ASP A 77 7.42 4.12 15.88
CA ASP A 77 8.63 4.56 16.58
C ASP A 77 8.39 5.86 17.39
N THR A 78 7.60 6.78 16.84
CA THR A 78 7.22 8.03 17.50
C THR A 78 6.34 7.76 18.73
N VAL A 79 5.41 6.80 18.66
CA VAL A 79 4.61 6.38 19.81
C VAL A 79 5.50 5.88 20.94
N GLU A 80 6.53 5.08 20.63
CA GLU A 80 7.49 4.62 21.64
C GLU A 80 8.33 5.77 22.21
N TRP A 81 8.73 6.74 21.38
CA TRP A 81 9.40 7.95 21.84
C TRP A 81 8.54 8.73 22.85
N PHE A 82 7.25 8.94 22.59
CA PHE A 82 6.36 9.60 23.53
C PHE A 82 6.27 8.84 24.86
N LYS A 83 6.12 7.51 24.82
CA LYS A 83 6.08 6.67 26.04
C LYS A 83 7.38 6.80 26.84
N ALA A 84 8.53 6.79 26.17
CA ALA A 84 9.85 6.92 26.81
C ALA A 84 10.09 8.32 27.41
N ASN A 85 9.42 9.36 26.92
CA ASN A 85 9.61 10.75 27.34
C ASN A 85 8.49 11.29 28.25
N GLY A 86 7.76 10.41 28.94
CA GLY A 86 6.73 10.82 29.92
C GLY A 86 5.33 11.07 29.32
N GLY A 87 5.10 10.62 28.08
CA GLY A 87 3.79 10.59 27.45
C GLY A 87 3.32 11.96 26.95
N LEU A 88 2.02 12.20 27.09
CA LEU A 88 1.34 13.41 26.60
C LEU A 88 1.69 14.63 27.45
N THR A 89 2.79 15.30 27.10
CA THR A 89 3.22 16.55 27.73
C THR A 89 3.37 17.65 26.69
N ARG A 90 3.23 18.92 27.11
CA ARG A 90 3.44 20.06 26.20
C ARG A 90 4.84 20.07 25.61
N LYS A 91 5.86 19.80 26.44
CA LYS A 91 7.28 19.72 26.04
C LYS A 91 7.51 18.72 24.91
N ASN A 92 6.78 17.60 24.88
CA ASN A 92 6.98 16.58 23.86
C ASN A 92 6.31 16.91 22.52
N GLY A 93 5.44 17.93 22.47
CA GLY A 93 4.78 18.39 21.24
C GLY A 93 5.34 19.69 20.66
N ASP A 94 6.16 20.43 21.42
CA ASP A 94 6.87 21.64 20.97
C ASP A 94 8.19 21.26 20.27
#